data_AF-G8TWE8-F1
#
_entry.id   AF-G8TWE8-F1
#
_cell.length_a   1.000
_cell.length_b   1.000
_cell.length_c   1.000
_cell.angle_alpha   90.00
_cell.angle_beta   90.00
_cell.angle_gamma   90.00
#
_symmetry.space_group_name_H-M   'P 1'
#
loop_
_entity.id
_entity.type
_entity.pdbx_description
1 polymer ?
#
loop_
_entity_poly.entity_id
_entity_poly.type
_entity_poly.pdbx_seq_one_letter_code
_entity_poly.pdbx_strand_id
1 'polypeptide(L)'
;MIASLVIVIGVILLDQVRRLTQEELKKKKMKTGPYWVQPLLRDGRFDEIAKRYRKMSAATPRAVLRLAFLGLADLYQLNPDGAISYFQQAMGGALGKTLNDLEHNVAVAYLQKGWVDKATAILEEHRRIHGRVIIVTYVLVLLLNGRRDDARRFYTLNPITSGAKAGLEALLTFDPRRPASLNEAMAVWHDPYWRLYHLVLPRLFAQWDAEVFFHDPNRCPRLVDQVLSLIRQVEAVPAFFMSPGLQQMRRLLLVVSRRLESDADCRSMHGLIRGYDEWAEELPVAEAVRQDWASFWRRLNYVIDHTAYPAMDPAQTDLWITRQLPAGSIRINTRSPNSDLFLCPSIYKGVRILRAFQPYPRIYAEFMAFDEAERTASWVNPLVAVLTEDDTLRHILEPLIDAIVFDVQAVTPERIRDTLIRLPGRYRARLEGSFGEGAVEADGLEAF
;
A
#
# COMPACT_ATOMS: atom_id res chain seq x y z
N MET A 1 4.01 -40.27 -23.30
CA MET A 1 4.75 -39.20 -24.00
C MET A 1 3.72 -38.31 -24.71
N ILE A 2 3.05 -37.44 -23.95
CA ILE A 2 1.91 -36.63 -24.42
C ILE A 2 2.40 -35.19 -24.58
N ALA A 3 2.30 -34.67 -25.79
CA ALA A 3 2.74 -33.34 -26.18
C ALA A 3 1.85 -32.26 -25.52
N SER A 4 2.41 -31.51 -24.58
CA SER A 4 1.77 -30.34 -23.99
C SER A 4 1.85 -29.16 -24.97
N LEU A 5 0.68 -28.76 -25.47
CA LEU A 5 0.48 -27.63 -26.38
C LEU A 5 0.74 -26.31 -25.62
N VAL A 6 1.95 -25.79 -25.74
CA VAL A 6 2.39 -24.50 -25.16
C VAL A 6 1.70 -23.35 -25.89
N ILE A 7 0.85 -22.59 -25.19
CA ILE A 7 0.18 -21.42 -25.76
C ILE A 7 0.90 -20.14 -25.30
N VAL A 8 1.56 -19.53 -26.28
CA VAL A 8 2.43 -18.35 -26.20
C VAL A 8 1.62 -17.04 -26.13
N ILE A 9 2.14 -16.02 -25.48
CA ILE A 9 1.33 -14.88 -25.01
C ILE A 9 1.33 -13.69 -25.94
N GLY A 10 0.13 -13.20 -26.18
CA GLY A 10 -0.24 -12.55 -27.43
C GLY A 10 -1.04 -13.51 -28.28
N VAL A 11 -0.68 -14.80 -28.36
CA VAL A 11 -1.46 -15.79 -29.15
C VAL A 11 -2.77 -16.16 -28.46
N ILE A 12 -2.95 -16.02 -27.14
CA ILE A 12 -4.26 -16.32 -26.52
C ILE A 12 -5.29 -15.25 -26.89
N LEU A 13 -5.07 -13.95 -26.61
CA LEU A 13 -5.97 -12.88 -27.06
C LEU A 13 -6.22 -12.89 -28.59
N LEU A 14 -5.19 -13.24 -29.38
CA LEU A 14 -5.29 -13.40 -30.83
C LEU A 14 -6.02 -14.68 -31.26
N ASP A 15 -5.78 -15.82 -30.68
CA ASP A 15 -6.42 -17.09 -31.04
C ASP A 15 -7.88 -17.11 -30.53
N GLN A 16 -8.15 -16.42 -29.42
CA GLN A 16 -9.47 -16.14 -28.86
C GLN A 16 -10.29 -15.25 -29.80
N VAL A 17 -9.73 -14.09 -30.22
CA VAL A 17 -10.39 -13.22 -31.20
C VAL A 17 -10.52 -13.94 -32.54
N ARG A 18 -9.52 -14.71 -33.00
CA ARG A 18 -9.59 -15.51 -34.24
C ARG A 18 -10.74 -16.51 -34.22
N ARG A 19 -11.05 -17.12 -33.07
CA ARG A 19 -12.06 -18.17 -32.95
C ARG A 19 -13.46 -17.61 -32.70
N LEU A 20 -13.58 -16.62 -31.83
CA LEU A 20 -14.84 -15.90 -31.59
C LEU A 20 -15.35 -15.20 -32.86
N THR A 21 -14.44 -14.83 -33.77
CA THR A 21 -14.78 -14.19 -35.04
C THR A 21 -14.89 -15.15 -36.23
N GLN A 22 -14.36 -16.38 -36.19
CA GLN A 22 -14.28 -17.22 -37.38
C GLN A 22 -15.65 -17.73 -37.89
N GLU A 23 -16.63 -17.95 -37.03
CA GLU A 23 -17.98 -18.35 -37.45
C GLU A 23 -18.79 -17.18 -38.05
N GLU A 24 -18.61 -15.97 -37.54
CA GLU A 24 -19.30 -14.76 -38.05
C GLU A 24 -18.58 -14.13 -39.26
N LEU A 25 -17.23 -14.12 -39.28
CA LEU A 25 -16.43 -13.56 -40.39
C LEU A 25 -16.48 -14.45 -41.65
N LYS A 26 -16.63 -15.77 -41.51
CA LYS A 26 -16.85 -16.69 -42.64
C LYS A 26 -18.09 -16.29 -43.47
N LYS A 27 -19.14 -15.73 -42.83
CA LYS A 27 -20.35 -15.27 -43.51
C LYS A 27 -20.20 -13.90 -44.21
N LYS A 28 -19.19 -13.09 -43.87
CA LYS A 28 -19.05 -11.69 -44.35
C LYS A 28 -17.84 -11.42 -45.27
N LYS A 29 -17.09 -12.43 -45.74
CA LYS A 29 -15.86 -12.28 -46.57
C LYS A 29 -14.84 -11.27 -46.01
N MET A 30 -14.82 -11.03 -44.69
CA MET A 30 -13.79 -10.21 -44.05
C MET A 30 -12.54 -11.07 -43.87
N LYS A 31 -11.53 -10.88 -44.71
CA LYS A 31 -10.17 -11.40 -44.46
C LYS A 31 -9.59 -10.60 -43.29
N THR A 32 -9.60 -11.13 -42.07
CA THR A 32 -8.58 -10.84 -41.03
C THR A 32 -8.88 -11.67 -39.77
N GLY A 33 -8.09 -12.72 -39.55
CA GLY A 33 -7.76 -13.09 -38.18
C GLY A 33 -6.96 -11.95 -37.52
N PRO A 34 -6.72 -11.96 -36.21
CA PRO A 34 -6.19 -10.81 -35.49
C PRO A 34 -4.69 -10.60 -35.68
N TYR A 35 -4.13 -11.04 -36.81
CA TYR A 35 -2.78 -10.71 -37.29
C TYR A 35 -2.47 -9.20 -37.25
N TRP A 36 -3.48 -8.33 -37.12
CA TRP A 36 -3.33 -6.90 -36.95
C TRP A 36 -2.90 -6.46 -35.55
N VAL A 37 -3.12 -7.23 -34.47
CA VAL A 37 -2.77 -6.79 -33.11
C VAL A 37 -1.25 -6.83 -32.91
N GLN A 38 -0.57 -7.89 -33.38
CA GLN A 38 0.89 -8.05 -33.17
C GLN A 38 1.74 -6.90 -33.74
N PRO A 39 1.53 -6.45 -34.99
CA PRO A 39 2.22 -5.26 -35.50
C PRO A 39 1.92 -4.02 -34.66
N LEU A 40 0.67 -3.78 -34.28
CA LEU A 40 0.31 -2.62 -33.45
C LEU A 40 0.88 -2.70 -32.03
N LEU A 41 1.03 -3.90 -31.46
CA LEU A 41 1.71 -4.09 -30.16
C LEU A 41 3.19 -3.71 -30.27
N ARG A 42 3.88 -4.17 -31.32
CA ARG A 42 5.29 -3.84 -31.58
C ARG A 42 5.48 -2.32 -31.76
N ASP A 43 4.58 -1.69 -32.50
CA ASP A 43 4.63 -0.25 -32.79
C ASP A 43 4.12 0.62 -31.62
N GLY A 44 3.69 0.00 -30.53
CA GLY A 44 3.14 0.69 -29.37
C GLY A 44 1.80 1.42 -29.62
N ARG A 45 1.03 1.01 -30.63
CA ARG A 45 -0.21 1.68 -31.10
C ARG A 45 -1.46 1.17 -30.37
N PHE A 46 -1.45 1.25 -29.04
CA PHE A 46 -2.50 0.70 -28.17
C PHE A 46 -3.86 1.36 -28.32
N ASP A 47 -3.90 2.68 -28.56
CA ASP A 47 -5.17 3.38 -28.81
C ASP A 47 -5.85 2.90 -30.09
N GLU A 48 -5.07 2.52 -31.10
CA GLU A 48 -5.61 1.93 -32.31
C GLU A 48 -6.14 0.51 -32.08
N ILE A 49 -5.46 -0.27 -31.22
CA ILE A 49 -5.96 -1.57 -30.80
C ILE A 49 -7.33 -1.42 -30.12
N ALA A 50 -7.43 -0.50 -29.16
CA ALA A 50 -8.68 -0.21 -28.47
C ALA A 50 -9.78 0.28 -29.43
N LYS A 51 -9.47 1.21 -30.34
CA LYS A 51 -10.40 1.72 -31.36
C LYS A 51 -10.94 0.59 -32.26
N ARG A 52 -10.07 -0.33 -32.68
CA ARG A 52 -10.46 -1.48 -33.49
C ARG A 52 -11.36 -2.44 -32.73
N TYR A 53 -11.08 -2.72 -31.46
CA TYR A 53 -11.98 -3.51 -30.62
C TYR A 53 -13.36 -2.86 -30.43
N ARG A 54 -13.42 -1.54 -30.20
CA ARG A 54 -14.72 -0.82 -30.15
C ARG A 54 -15.48 -0.93 -31.46
N LYS A 55 -14.80 -0.81 -32.61
CA LYS A 55 -15.43 -1.01 -33.93
C LYS A 55 -15.96 -2.44 -34.11
N MET A 56 -15.20 -3.44 -33.65
CA MET A 56 -15.65 -4.84 -33.67
C MET A 56 -16.88 -5.04 -32.78
N SER A 57 -16.86 -4.46 -31.58
CA SER A 57 -18.01 -4.48 -30.65
C SER A 57 -19.28 -3.94 -31.33
N ALA A 58 -19.21 -2.76 -31.96
CA ALA A 58 -20.35 -2.15 -32.64
C ALA A 58 -20.89 -3.00 -33.81
N ALA A 59 -20.04 -3.79 -34.46
CA ALA A 59 -20.41 -4.65 -35.59
C ALA A 59 -20.88 -6.06 -35.15
N THR A 60 -20.78 -6.40 -33.86
CA THR A 60 -21.03 -7.76 -33.36
C THR A 60 -22.45 -7.89 -32.80
N PRO A 61 -23.30 -8.76 -33.36
CA PRO A 61 -24.68 -8.93 -32.91
C PRO A 61 -24.77 -9.69 -31.58
N ARG A 62 -23.82 -10.60 -31.30
CA ARG A 62 -23.83 -11.41 -30.07
C ARG A 62 -23.40 -10.59 -28.85
N ALA A 63 -24.29 -10.45 -27.86
CA ALA A 63 -24.07 -9.63 -26.67
C ALA A 63 -22.78 -9.97 -25.89
N VAL A 64 -22.51 -11.26 -25.67
CA VAL A 64 -21.30 -11.73 -24.97
C VAL A 64 -20.02 -11.26 -25.67
N LEU A 65 -19.96 -11.38 -26.99
CA LEU A 65 -18.79 -10.97 -27.78
C LEU A 65 -18.65 -9.45 -27.84
N ARG A 66 -19.76 -8.74 -27.94
CA ARG A 66 -19.80 -7.27 -27.87
C ARG A 66 -19.16 -6.77 -26.58
N LEU A 67 -19.57 -7.32 -25.45
CA LEU A 67 -19.02 -7.00 -24.13
C LEU A 67 -17.55 -7.41 -24.03
N ALA A 68 -17.18 -8.60 -24.51
CA ALA A 68 -15.78 -9.03 -24.54
C ALA A 68 -14.88 -8.04 -25.31
N PHE A 69 -15.32 -7.55 -26.47
CA PHE A 69 -14.56 -6.55 -27.23
C PHE A 69 -14.48 -5.20 -26.52
N LEU A 70 -15.52 -4.76 -25.80
CA LEU A 70 -15.44 -3.54 -24.99
C LEU A 70 -14.44 -3.72 -23.84
N GLY A 71 -14.48 -4.85 -23.15
CA GLY A 71 -13.53 -5.17 -22.10
C GLY A 71 -12.08 -5.18 -22.60
N LEU A 72 -11.83 -5.73 -23.80
CA LEU A 72 -10.51 -5.69 -24.43
C LEU A 72 -10.07 -4.26 -24.78
N ALA A 73 -10.98 -3.43 -25.30
CA ALA A 73 -10.66 -2.04 -25.58
C ALA A 73 -10.21 -1.29 -24.32
N ASP A 74 -10.94 -1.47 -23.22
CA ASP A 74 -10.63 -0.84 -21.94
C ASP A 74 -9.34 -1.38 -21.32
N LEU A 75 -9.07 -2.69 -21.44
CA LEU A 75 -7.82 -3.31 -20.99
C LEU A 75 -6.59 -2.71 -21.69
N TYR A 76 -6.68 -2.46 -23.00
CA TYR A 76 -5.61 -1.85 -23.79
C TYR A 76 -5.47 -0.33 -23.55
N GLN A 77 -6.49 0.31 -23.00
CA GLN A 77 -6.43 1.70 -22.54
C GLN A 77 -6.05 1.83 -21.07
N LEU A 78 -5.66 0.73 -20.42
CA LEU A 78 -5.32 0.71 -19.00
C LEU A 78 -6.47 1.23 -18.12
N ASN A 79 -7.72 0.91 -18.51
CA ASN A 79 -8.93 1.16 -17.73
C ASN A 79 -9.43 -0.15 -17.10
N PRO A 80 -8.84 -0.61 -15.98
CA PRO A 80 -9.18 -1.89 -15.39
C PRO A 80 -10.63 -1.98 -14.90
N ASP A 81 -11.22 -0.89 -14.40
CA ASP A 81 -12.59 -0.90 -13.87
C ASP A 81 -13.62 -1.19 -14.97
N GLY A 82 -13.48 -0.50 -16.11
CA GLY A 82 -14.31 -0.76 -17.29
C GLY A 82 -14.11 -2.17 -17.82
N ALA A 83 -12.86 -2.63 -17.93
CA ALA A 83 -12.53 -3.97 -18.37
C ALA A 83 -13.15 -5.06 -17.49
N ILE A 84 -13.01 -4.95 -16.16
CA ILE A 84 -13.62 -5.87 -15.17
C ILE A 84 -15.13 -5.93 -15.36
N SER A 85 -15.79 -4.77 -15.40
CA SER A 85 -17.25 -4.69 -15.54
C SER A 85 -17.73 -5.39 -16.82
N TYR A 86 -17.11 -5.10 -17.97
CA TYR A 86 -17.50 -5.71 -19.23
C TYR A 86 -17.25 -7.23 -19.27
N PHE A 87 -16.10 -7.70 -18.76
CA PHE A 87 -15.81 -9.13 -18.75
C PHE A 87 -16.76 -9.90 -17.81
N GLN A 88 -17.03 -9.38 -16.62
CA GLN A 88 -17.97 -10.02 -15.68
C GLN A 88 -19.38 -10.11 -16.27
N GLN A 89 -19.88 -9.04 -16.92
CA GLN A 89 -21.16 -9.08 -17.62
C GLN A 89 -21.16 -10.10 -18.77
N ALA A 90 -20.06 -10.17 -19.54
CA ALA A 90 -19.93 -11.14 -20.62
C ALA A 90 -19.95 -12.59 -20.10
N MET A 91 -19.32 -12.85 -18.94
CA MET A 91 -19.26 -14.18 -18.33
C MET A 91 -20.64 -14.72 -17.96
N GLY A 92 -21.58 -13.84 -17.54
CA GLY A 92 -22.94 -14.24 -17.20
C GLY A 92 -23.74 -14.89 -18.33
N GLY A 93 -23.32 -14.71 -19.60
CA GLY A 93 -23.91 -15.36 -20.77
C GLY A 93 -22.95 -16.28 -21.53
N ALA A 94 -21.74 -16.50 -21.01
CA ALA A 94 -20.71 -17.29 -21.67
C ALA A 94 -20.74 -18.75 -21.22
N LEU A 95 -20.39 -19.67 -22.12
CA LEU A 95 -20.28 -21.10 -21.83
C LEU A 95 -19.00 -21.67 -22.44
N GLY A 96 -18.51 -22.75 -21.82
CA GLY A 96 -17.35 -23.50 -22.29
C GLY A 96 -16.15 -22.59 -22.56
N LYS A 97 -15.55 -22.73 -23.74
CA LYS A 97 -14.31 -22.02 -24.08
C LYS A 97 -14.41 -20.49 -24.07
N THR A 98 -15.58 -19.90 -24.36
CA THR A 98 -15.74 -18.43 -24.26
C THR A 98 -15.65 -17.96 -22.81
N LEU A 99 -16.16 -18.76 -21.87
CA LEU A 99 -16.06 -18.46 -20.44
C LEU A 99 -14.59 -18.49 -19.99
N ASN A 100 -13.86 -19.54 -20.38
CA ASN A 100 -12.43 -19.66 -20.13
C ASN A 100 -11.61 -18.45 -20.61
N ASP A 101 -11.97 -17.92 -21.78
CA ASP A 101 -11.26 -16.80 -22.37
C ASP A 101 -11.51 -15.50 -21.60
N LEU A 102 -12.74 -15.32 -21.11
CA LEU A 102 -13.13 -14.18 -20.28
C LEU A 102 -12.49 -14.23 -18.89
N GLU A 103 -12.39 -15.42 -18.28
CA GLU A 103 -11.69 -15.63 -17.00
C GLU A 103 -10.23 -15.17 -17.03
N HIS A 104 -9.53 -15.49 -18.12
CA HIS A 104 -8.16 -14.99 -18.30
C HIS A 104 -8.09 -13.47 -18.44
N ASN A 105 -9.01 -12.89 -19.21
CA ASN A 105 -9.01 -11.44 -19.44
C ASN A 105 -9.38 -10.66 -18.18
N VAL A 106 -10.33 -11.17 -17.38
CA VAL A 106 -10.64 -10.57 -16.08
C VAL A 106 -9.49 -10.73 -15.10
N ALA A 107 -8.73 -11.84 -15.14
CA ALA A 107 -7.52 -11.97 -14.32
C ALA A 107 -6.45 -10.92 -14.68
N VAL A 108 -6.25 -10.60 -15.96
CA VAL A 108 -5.36 -9.48 -16.36
C VAL A 108 -5.90 -8.13 -15.88
N ALA A 109 -7.22 -7.90 -15.98
CA ALA A 109 -7.83 -6.67 -15.50
C ALA A 109 -7.72 -6.54 -13.96
N TYR A 110 -7.86 -7.65 -13.22
CA TYR A 110 -7.60 -7.69 -11.78
C TYR A 110 -6.15 -7.37 -11.44
N LEU A 111 -5.17 -7.90 -12.18
CA LEU A 111 -3.78 -7.50 -12.02
C LEU A 111 -3.57 -6.00 -12.26
N GLN A 112 -4.13 -5.44 -13.33
CA GLN A 112 -4.05 -4.00 -13.60
C GLN A 112 -4.69 -3.19 -12.45
N LYS A 113 -5.80 -3.67 -11.88
CA LYS A 113 -6.44 -3.03 -10.72
C LYS A 113 -5.62 -3.16 -9.43
N GLY A 114 -4.80 -4.19 -9.30
CA GLY A 114 -4.01 -4.51 -8.10
C GLY A 114 -4.64 -5.59 -7.23
N TRP A 115 -5.70 -6.25 -7.72
CA TRP A 115 -6.37 -7.34 -7.03
C TRP A 115 -5.66 -8.67 -7.30
N VAL A 116 -4.43 -8.79 -6.80
CA VAL A 116 -3.54 -9.95 -7.04
C VAL A 116 -4.17 -11.25 -6.55
N ASP A 117 -4.81 -11.26 -5.37
CA ASP A 117 -5.47 -12.45 -4.83
C ASP A 117 -6.60 -12.96 -5.73
N LYS A 118 -7.44 -12.05 -6.25
CA LYS A 118 -8.52 -12.42 -7.17
C LYS A 118 -7.97 -12.96 -8.50
N ALA A 119 -6.90 -12.36 -9.02
CA ALA A 119 -6.23 -12.86 -10.23
C ALA A 119 -5.62 -14.25 -9.98
N THR A 120 -5.01 -14.46 -8.80
CA THR A 120 -4.42 -15.73 -8.38
C THR A 120 -5.46 -16.83 -8.32
N ALA A 121 -6.56 -16.60 -7.59
CA ALA A 121 -7.62 -17.58 -7.44
C ALA A 121 -8.18 -18.06 -8.79
N ILE A 122 -8.45 -17.12 -9.71
CA ILE A 122 -8.97 -17.45 -11.03
C ILE A 122 -7.95 -18.24 -11.85
N LEU A 123 -6.68 -17.80 -11.89
CA LEU A 123 -5.68 -18.48 -12.72
C LEU A 123 -5.29 -19.85 -12.17
N GLU A 124 -5.22 -20.02 -10.84
CA GLU A 124 -4.95 -21.32 -10.24
C GLU A 124 -6.09 -22.30 -10.49
N GLU A 125 -7.34 -21.85 -10.35
CA GLU A 125 -8.50 -22.68 -10.66
C GLU A 125 -8.55 -23.05 -12.15
N HIS A 126 -8.28 -22.08 -13.02
CA HIS A 126 -8.21 -22.33 -14.46
C HIS A 126 -7.11 -23.34 -14.81
N ARG A 127 -5.93 -23.21 -14.19
CA ARG A 127 -4.82 -24.16 -14.35
C ARG A 127 -5.22 -25.55 -13.86
N ARG A 128 -5.92 -25.64 -12.72
CA ARG A 128 -6.37 -26.89 -12.12
C ARG A 128 -7.38 -27.63 -13.00
N ILE A 129 -8.38 -26.92 -13.53
CA ILE A 129 -9.44 -27.51 -14.36
C ILE A 129 -8.93 -27.82 -15.78
N HIS A 130 -8.19 -26.90 -16.39
CA HIS A 130 -7.91 -26.95 -17.83
C HIS A 130 -6.45 -27.30 -18.17
N GLY A 131 -5.57 -27.40 -17.17
CA GLY A 131 -4.16 -27.73 -17.36
C GLY A 131 -3.35 -26.65 -18.10
N ARG A 132 -3.92 -25.46 -18.33
CA ARG A 132 -3.31 -24.37 -19.10
C ARG A 132 -3.67 -23.01 -18.55
N VAL A 133 -2.75 -22.05 -18.67
CA VAL A 133 -2.95 -20.64 -18.31
C VAL A 133 -2.09 -19.74 -19.21
N ILE A 134 -2.42 -18.45 -19.23
CA ILE A 134 -1.55 -17.40 -19.79
C ILE A 134 -0.27 -17.32 -18.94
N ILE A 135 0.79 -18.05 -19.34
CA ILE A 135 2.19 -18.00 -18.84
C ILE A 135 2.66 -16.64 -18.26
N VAL A 136 2.89 -15.57 -19.02
CA VAL A 136 3.27 -14.21 -18.56
C VAL A 136 2.37 -13.74 -17.43
N THR A 137 1.04 -13.75 -17.60
CA THR A 137 0.11 -13.31 -16.54
C THR A 137 0.26 -14.17 -15.28
N TYR A 138 0.40 -15.48 -15.44
CA TYR A 138 0.55 -16.40 -14.31
C TYR A 138 1.91 -16.25 -13.62
N VAL A 139 2.99 -16.06 -14.38
CA VAL A 139 4.32 -15.74 -13.86
C VAL A 139 4.28 -14.43 -13.09
N LEU A 140 3.67 -13.37 -13.63
CA LEU A 140 3.52 -12.09 -12.92
C LEU A 140 2.73 -12.23 -11.62
N VAL A 141 1.65 -13.02 -11.61
CA VAL A 141 0.90 -13.34 -10.38
C VAL A 141 1.80 -14.04 -9.35
N LEU A 142 2.57 -15.04 -9.78
CA LEU A 142 3.48 -15.74 -8.86
C LEU A 142 4.55 -14.79 -8.31
N LEU A 143 5.12 -13.92 -9.15
CA LEU A 143 6.12 -12.93 -8.75
C LEU A 143 5.54 -11.90 -7.76
N LEU A 144 4.34 -11.38 -8.00
CA LEU A 144 3.66 -10.42 -7.12
C LEU A 144 3.28 -11.01 -5.75
N ASN A 145 3.10 -12.33 -5.69
CA ASN A 145 2.85 -13.08 -4.45
C ASN A 145 4.15 -13.55 -3.77
N GLY A 146 5.33 -13.09 -4.22
CA GLY A 146 6.63 -13.51 -3.69
C GLY A 146 7.03 -14.95 -4.03
N ARG A 147 6.24 -15.68 -4.84
CA ARG A 147 6.46 -17.09 -5.22
C ARG A 147 7.44 -17.23 -6.39
N ARG A 148 8.65 -16.66 -6.24
CA ARG A 148 9.68 -16.61 -7.28
C ARG A 148 10.13 -17.99 -7.78
N ASP A 149 10.32 -18.94 -6.87
CA ASP A 149 10.75 -20.29 -7.26
C ASP A 149 9.64 -21.04 -8.01
N ASP A 150 8.38 -20.86 -7.62
CA ASP A 150 7.24 -21.40 -8.38
C ASP A 150 7.16 -20.76 -9.77
N ALA A 151 7.40 -19.46 -9.88
CA ALA A 151 7.42 -18.75 -11.16
C ALA A 151 8.51 -19.31 -12.09
N ARG A 152 9.74 -19.48 -11.58
CA ARG A 152 10.88 -20.07 -12.31
C ARG A 152 10.59 -21.51 -12.73
N ARG A 153 10.09 -22.33 -11.82
CA ARG A 153 9.73 -23.74 -12.09
C ARG A 153 8.63 -23.84 -13.13
N PHE A 154 7.58 -23.02 -13.00
CA PHE A 154 6.48 -22.98 -13.94
C PHE A 154 6.96 -22.56 -15.34
N TYR A 155 7.79 -21.51 -15.43
CA TYR A 155 8.34 -21.04 -16.71
C TYR A 155 9.28 -22.05 -17.36
N THR A 156 10.10 -22.74 -16.58
CA THR A 156 11.01 -23.80 -17.07
C THR A 156 10.23 -24.94 -17.75
N LEU A 157 9.07 -25.29 -17.20
CA LEU A 157 8.19 -26.31 -17.78
C LEU A 157 7.33 -25.79 -18.94
N ASN A 158 7.18 -24.47 -19.06
CA ASN A 158 6.31 -23.81 -20.04
C ASN A 158 7.01 -22.59 -20.67
N PRO A 159 8.17 -22.78 -21.35
CA PRO A 159 8.90 -21.65 -21.92
C PRO A 159 8.11 -21.05 -23.09
N ILE A 160 8.21 -19.73 -23.27
CA ILE A 160 7.59 -19.04 -24.40
C ILE A 160 8.62 -18.65 -25.46
N THR A 161 8.15 -18.52 -26.70
CA THR A 161 8.96 -18.08 -27.85
C THR A 161 8.53 -16.72 -28.39
N SER A 162 7.63 -16.00 -27.70
CA SER A 162 7.20 -14.65 -28.12
C SER A 162 8.19 -13.55 -27.77
N GLY A 163 7.92 -12.34 -28.25
CA GLY A 163 8.68 -11.12 -27.89
C GLY A 163 8.75 -10.86 -26.38
N ALA A 164 7.82 -11.39 -25.58
CA ALA A 164 7.86 -11.29 -24.12
C ALA A 164 8.91 -12.20 -23.46
N LYS A 165 9.58 -13.10 -24.21
CA LYS A 165 10.55 -14.06 -23.67
C LYS A 165 11.67 -13.35 -22.89
N ALA A 166 12.38 -12.42 -23.54
CA ALA A 166 13.50 -11.72 -22.93
C ALA A 166 13.08 -10.95 -21.67
N GLY A 167 11.91 -10.30 -21.72
CA GLY A 167 11.37 -9.62 -20.54
C GLY A 167 11.05 -10.56 -19.39
N LEU A 168 10.46 -11.74 -19.65
CA LEU A 168 10.22 -12.73 -18.60
C LEU A 168 11.52 -13.28 -18.02
N GLU A 169 12.51 -13.56 -18.85
CA GLU A 169 13.82 -14.02 -18.40
C GLU A 169 14.51 -12.97 -17.52
N ALA A 170 14.41 -11.68 -17.88
CA ALA A 170 14.89 -10.58 -17.03
C ALA A 170 14.16 -10.52 -15.68
N LEU A 171 12.83 -10.62 -15.66
CA LEU A 171 12.05 -10.66 -14.41
C LEU A 171 12.38 -11.88 -13.55
N LEU A 172 12.57 -13.05 -14.15
CA LEU A 172 12.84 -14.31 -13.43
C LEU A 172 14.26 -14.39 -12.88
N THR A 173 15.21 -13.62 -13.44
CA THR A 173 16.62 -13.55 -13.01
C THR A 173 16.90 -12.46 -11.98
N PHE A 174 15.87 -11.70 -11.56
CA PHE A 174 15.98 -10.76 -10.45
C PHE A 174 16.55 -11.44 -9.19
N ASP A 175 17.55 -10.81 -8.59
CA ASP A 175 18.22 -11.22 -7.37
C ASP A 175 18.36 -9.99 -6.46
N PRO A 176 17.66 -9.96 -5.31
CA PRO A 176 17.67 -8.78 -4.45
C PRO A 176 19.05 -8.51 -3.82
N ARG A 177 19.99 -9.48 -3.84
CA ARG A 177 21.38 -9.28 -3.41
C ARG A 177 22.25 -8.59 -4.47
N ARG A 178 21.74 -8.46 -5.69
CA ARG A 178 22.41 -7.82 -6.82
C ARG A 178 21.56 -6.62 -7.27
N PRO A 179 21.78 -5.40 -6.73
CA PRO A 179 20.98 -4.22 -7.06
C PRO A 179 20.87 -3.93 -8.57
N ALA A 180 21.91 -4.24 -9.34
CA ALA A 180 21.90 -4.11 -10.81
C ALA A 180 20.80 -4.96 -11.48
N SER A 181 20.39 -6.07 -10.88
CA SER A 181 19.32 -6.93 -11.41
C SER A 181 17.95 -6.25 -11.37
N LEU A 182 17.72 -5.30 -10.46
CA LEU A 182 16.51 -4.49 -10.45
C LEU A 182 16.48 -3.57 -11.68
N ASN A 183 17.60 -2.94 -12.03
CA ASN A 183 17.69 -2.08 -13.22
C ASN A 183 17.46 -2.89 -14.50
N GLU A 184 18.02 -4.11 -14.58
CA GLU A 184 17.79 -5.05 -15.69
C GLU A 184 16.32 -5.43 -15.81
N ALA A 185 15.66 -5.72 -14.69
CA ALA A 185 14.23 -5.99 -14.66
C ALA A 185 13.37 -4.77 -15.02
N MET A 186 13.74 -3.58 -14.56
CA MET A 186 13.03 -2.33 -14.86
C MET A 186 13.11 -1.95 -16.34
N ALA A 187 14.15 -2.39 -17.07
CA ALA A 187 14.22 -2.21 -18.52
C ALA A 187 13.01 -2.82 -19.26
N VAL A 188 12.37 -3.85 -18.69
CA VAL A 188 11.14 -4.47 -19.21
C VAL A 188 9.98 -3.48 -19.31
N TRP A 189 9.95 -2.47 -18.42
CA TRP A 189 8.96 -1.39 -18.46
C TRP A 189 8.94 -0.62 -19.78
N HIS A 190 10.10 -0.50 -20.42
CA HIS A 190 10.24 0.30 -21.65
C HIS A 190 10.00 -0.52 -22.92
N ASP A 191 9.82 -1.83 -22.81
CA ASP A 191 9.49 -2.69 -23.93
C ASP A 191 7.99 -2.55 -24.29
N PRO A 192 7.64 -2.11 -25.52
CA PRO A 192 6.25 -2.00 -25.96
C PRO A 192 5.42 -3.27 -25.75
N TYR A 193 6.04 -4.47 -25.81
CA TYR A 193 5.35 -5.73 -25.55
C TYR A 193 4.70 -5.83 -24.17
N TRP A 194 5.20 -5.04 -23.20
CA TRP A 194 4.79 -5.08 -21.81
C TRP A 194 3.78 -4.00 -21.42
N ARG A 195 3.34 -3.16 -22.37
CA ARG A 195 2.37 -2.09 -22.11
C ARG A 195 1.08 -2.57 -21.44
N LEU A 196 0.60 -3.77 -21.80
CA LEU A 196 -0.58 -4.36 -21.16
C LEU A 196 -0.41 -4.52 -19.63
N TYR A 197 0.83 -4.64 -19.18
CA TYR A 197 1.22 -4.79 -17.78
C TYR A 197 1.80 -3.50 -17.17
N HIS A 198 1.60 -2.34 -17.81
CA HIS A 198 2.08 -1.08 -17.25
C HIS A 198 1.44 -0.75 -15.89
N LEU A 199 0.22 -1.17 -15.59
CA LEU A 199 -0.31 -0.98 -14.23
C LEU A 199 0.16 -2.04 -13.22
N VAL A 200 0.96 -3.02 -13.67
CA VAL A 200 1.35 -4.22 -12.90
C VAL A 200 2.83 -4.17 -12.52
N LEU A 201 3.69 -3.91 -13.50
CA LEU A 201 5.14 -3.88 -13.32
C LEU A 201 5.64 -2.88 -12.25
N PRO A 202 5.10 -1.66 -12.07
CA PRO A 202 5.62 -0.71 -11.08
C PRO A 202 5.39 -1.22 -9.67
N ARG A 203 4.29 -1.95 -9.43
CA ARG A 203 4.00 -2.60 -8.15
C ARG A 203 5.02 -3.69 -7.86
N LEU A 204 5.34 -4.51 -8.87
CA LEU A 204 6.36 -5.54 -8.75
C LEU A 204 7.74 -4.92 -8.47
N PHE A 205 8.13 -3.87 -9.20
CA PHE A 205 9.40 -3.18 -9.00
C PHE A 205 9.47 -2.46 -7.66
N ALA A 206 8.36 -1.90 -7.17
CA ALA A 206 8.26 -1.30 -5.85
C ALA A 206 8.48 -2.33 -4.73
N GLN A 207 7.92 -3.54 -4.88
CA GLN A 207 8.21 -4.65 -3.96
C GLN A 207 9.70 -5.01 -4.00
N TRP A 208 10.25 -5.19 -5.21
CA TRP A 208 11.65 -5.57 -5.41
C TRP A 208 12.67 -4.51 -4.97
N ASP A 209 12.36 -3.23 -5.10
CA ASP A 209 13.15 -2.13 -4.51
C ASP A 209 13.26 -2.29 -2.99
N ALA A 210 12.16 -2.62 -2.31
CA ALA A 210 12.18 -2.87 -0.88
C ALA A 210 13.01 -4.12 -0.50
N GLU A 211 13.00 -5.16 -1.33
CA GLU A 211 13.85 -6.34 -1.12
C GLU A 211 15.34 -6.03 -1.33
N VAL A 212 15.67 -5.32 -2.41
CA VAL A 212 17.05 -4.88 -2.68
C VAL A 212 17.55 -4.02 -1.52
N PHE A 213 16.71 -3.10 -1.07
CA PHE A 213 16.98 -2.24 0.07
C PHE A 213 17.26 -3.05 1.34
N PHE A 214 16.47 -4.10 1.60
CA PHE A 214 16.67 -4.98 2.76
C PHE A 214 18.04 -5.67 2.78
N HIS A 215 18.56 -6.03 1.60
CA HIS A 215 19.88 -6.64 1.48
C HIS A 215 21.04 -5.64 1.51
N ASP A 216 20.77 -4.33 1.57
CA ASP A 216 21.80 -3.31 1.74
C ASP A 216 22.35 -3.33 3.18
N PRO A 217 23.68 -3.46 3.39
CA PRO A 217 24.29 -3.40 4.72
C PRO A 217 24.10 -2.03 5.40
N ASN A 218 23.87 -0.97 4.63
CA ASN A 218 23.64 0.39 5.12
C ASN A 218 22.16 0.79 5.12
N ARG A 219 21.24 -0.18 5.12
CA ARG A 219 19.79 0.10 5.07
C ARG A 219 19.31 1.02 6.20
N CYS A 220 19.74 0.83 7.44
CA CYS A 220 19.30 1.67 8.56
C CYS A 220 19.77 3.13 8.41
N PRO A 221 21.07 3.41 8.20
CA PRO A 221 21.53 4.76 7.86
C PRO A 221 20.76 5.39 6.68
N ARG A 222 20.49 4.61 5.63
CA ARG A 222 19.72 5.11 4.48
C ARG A 222 18.27 5.42 4.80
N LEU A 223 17.60 4.63 5.65
CA LEU A 223 16.25 4.97 6.12
C LEU A 223 16.28 6.27 6.93
N VAL A 224 17.31 6.49 7.76
CA VAL A 224 17.48 7.73 8.54
C VAL A 224 17.66 8.92 7.61
N ASP A 225 18.56 8.83 6.65
CA ASP A 225 18.78 9.89 5.67
C ASP A 225 17.50 10.19 4.87
N GLN A 226 16.75 9.13 4.51
CA GLN A 226 15.48 9.26 3.80
C GLN A 226 14.43 9.96 4.68
N VAL A 227 14.18 9.51 5.92
CA VAL A 227 13.17 10.13 6.80
C VAL A 227 13.51 11.58 7.14
N LEU A 228 14.79 11.90 7.38
CA LEU A 228 15.24 13.28 7.61
C LEU A 228 15.06 14.16 6.36
N SER A 229 15.30 13.60 5.17
CA SER A 229 14.99 14.28 3.91
C SER A 229 13.49 14.58 3.79
N LEU A 230 12.64 13.60 4.10
CA LEU A 230 11.18 13.78 4.07
C LEU A 230 10.71 14.85 5.07
N ILE A 231 11.26 14.85 6.29
CA ILE A 231 10.96 15.89 7.30
C ILE A 231 11.32 17.28 6.76
N ARG A 232 12.51 17.45 6.19
CA ARG A 232 12.93 18.73 5.58
C ARG A 232 12.00 19.16 4.44
N GLN A 233 11.56 18.22 3.60
CA GLN A 233 10.59 18.50 2.53
C GLN A 233 9.26 19.00 3.12
N VAL A 234 8.79 18.40 4.21
CA VAL A 234 7.56 18.84 4.87
C VAL A 234 7.70 20.24 5.45
N GLU A 235 8.82 20.50 6.12
CA GLU A 235 9.06 21.77 6.80
C GLU A 235 9.30 22.93 5.83
N ALA A 236 9.78 22.64 4.62
CA ALA A 236 9.96 23.63 3.57
C ALA A 236 8.64 24.15 2.96
N VAL A 237 7.51 23.49 3.18
CA VAL A 237 6.22 23.84 2.54
C VAL A 237 5.16 24.20 3.59
N PRO A 238 4.98 25.51 3.90
CA PRO A 238 4.00 25.97 4.89
C PRO A 238 2.56 25.47 4.66
N ALA A 239 2.18 25.23 3.40
CA ALA A 239 0.86 24.70 3.05
C ALA A 239 0.61 23.28 3.59
N PHE A 240 1.65 22.49 3.84
CA PHE A 240 1.50 21.14 4.40
C PHE A 240 1.02 21.15 5.85
N PHE A 241 1.17 22.28 6.56
CA PHE A 241 0.64 22.47 7.90
C PHE A 241 -0.86 22.75 7.92
N MET A 242 -1.54 22.89 6.77
CA MET A 242 -2.99 23.15 6.72
C MET A 242 -3.82 21.89 6.44
N SER A 243 -3.20 20.79 5.99
CA SER A 243 -3.88 19.52 5.72
C SER A 243 -3.75 18.57 6.92
N PRO A 244 -4.86 18.12 7.54
CA PRO A 244 -4.81 17.16 8.65
C PRO A 244 -4.01 15.90 8.32
N GLY A 245 -4.14 15.36 7.10
CA GLY A 245 -3.40 14.18 6.66
C GLY A 245 -1.89 14.41 6.58
N LEU A 246 -1.46 15.59 6.11
CA LEU A 246 -0.04 15.94 6.04
C LEU A 246 0.54 16.26 7.41
N GLN A 247 -0.21 16.92 8.29
CA GLN A 247 0.17 17.10 9.69
C GLN A 247 0.40 15.76 10.40
N GLN A 248 -0.49 14.80 10.18
CA GLN A 248 -0.38 13.47 10.77
C GLN A 248 0.82 12.70 10.20
N MET A 249 1.02 12.74 8.89
CA MET A 249 2.18 12.09 8.27
C MET A 249 3.50 12.70 8.76
N ARG A 250 3.56 14.02 8.95
CA ARG A 250 4.69 14.70 9.59
C ARG A 250 4.97 14.16 10.99
N ARG A 251 3.95 14.07 11.84
CA ARG A 251 4.09 13.53 13.20
C ARG A 251 4.68 12.12 13.18
N LEU A 252 4.21 11.28 12.25
CA LEU A 252 4.71 9.93 12.11
C LEU A 252 6.17 9.88 11.63
N LEU A 253 6.54 10.70 10.64
CA LEU A 253 7.93 10.82 10.20
C LEU A 253 8.84 11.24 11.36
N LEU A 254 8.42 12.20 12.19
CA LEU A 254 9.17 12.63 13.38
C LEU A 254 9.33 11.49 14.40
N VAL A 255 8.24 10.81 14.75
CA VAL A 255 8.27 9.67 15.68
C VAL A 255 9.19 8.56 15.17
N VAL A 256 9.09 8.20 13.88
CA VAL A 256 9.93 7.17 13.28
C VAL A 256 11.40 7.61 13.24
N SER A 257 11.69 8.85 12.86
CA SER A 257 13.06 9.34 12.75
C SER A 257 13.85 9.30 14.05
N ARG A 258 13.19 9.52 15.20
CA ARG A 258 13.81 9.47 16.53
C ARG A 258 14.15 8.05 17.00
N ARG A 259 13.55 7.05 16.36
CA ARG A 259 13.69 5.64 16.77
C ARG A 259 14.60 4.88 15.84
N LEU A 260 14.73 5.31 14.60
CA LEU A 260 15.32 4.52 13.54
C LEU A 260 16.85 4.54 13.61
N GLU A 261 17.47 3.76 14.48
CA GLU A 261 18.94 3.69 14.57
C GLU A 261 19.49 2.33 14.12
N SER A 262 18.68 1.27 14.26
CA SER A 262 19.07 -0.11 14.01
C SER A 262 17.91 -0.97 13.49
N ASP A 263 18.21 -2.21 13.09
CA ASP A 263 17.19 -3.21 12.79
C ASP A 263 16.36 -3.57 14.03
N ALA A 264 16.94 -3.47 15.23
CA ALA A 264 16.20 -3.70 16.47
C ALA A 264 15.09 -2.67 16.64
N ASP A 265 15.36 -1.43 16.28
CA ASP A 265 14.36 -0.37 16.36
C ASP A 265 13.31 -0.51 15.27
N CYS A 266 13.72 -0.89 14.05
CA CYS A 266 12.78 -1.27 13.00
C CYS A 266 11.81 -2.34 13.50
N ARG A 267 12.33 -3.43 14.09
CA ARG A 267 11.49 -4.51 14.67
C ARG A 267 10.53 -4.01 15.73
N SER A 268 10.95 -3.07 16.58
CA SER A 268 10.08 -2.51 17.62
C SER A 268 8.85 -1.78 17.04
N MET A 269 8.91 -1.40 15.76
CA MET A 269 7.83 -0.77 15.02
C MET A 269 6.92 -1.75 14.26
N HIS A 270 7.07 -3.07 14.47
CA HIS A 270 6.20 -4.08 13.88
C HIS A 270 4.73 -3.93 14.32
N GLY A 271 3.81 -4.01 13.34
CA GLY A 271 2.38 -3.78 13.55
C GLY A 271 1.98 -2.30 13.62
N LEU A 272 2.95 -1.37 13.69
CA LEU A 272 2.69 0.06 13.88
C LEU A 272 2.59 0.85 12.56
N ILE A 273 3.15 0.33 11.45
CA ILE A 273 3.42 1.09 10.20
C ILE A 273 2.81 0.43 8.93
N ARG A 274 1.96 -0.58 9.07
CA ARG A 274 1.36 -1.23 7.89
C ARG A 274 0.43 -0.31 7.10
N GLY A 275 0.60 -0.30 5.78
CA GLY A 275 -0.23 0.43 4.80
C GLY A 275 -0.01 1.95 4.75
N TYR A 276 1.04 2.48 5.40
CA TYR A 276 1.38 3.90 5.32
C TYR A 276 1.95 4.28 3.95
N ASP A 277 2.46 3.30 3.21
CA ASP A 277 2.84 3.42 1.81
C ASP A 277 1.63 3.69 0.91
N GLU A 278 0.53 2.95 1.07
CA GLU A 278 -0.73 3.21 0.35
C GLU A 278 -1.29 4.59 0.69
N TRP A 279 -1.29 4.96 1.98
CA TRP A 279 -1.76 6.28 2.40
C TRP A 279 -0.88 7.41 1.84
N ALA A 280 0.43 7.21 1.76
CA ALA A 280 1.33 8.20 1.15
C ALA A 280 1.03 8.44 -0.34
N GLU A 281 0.57 7.42 -1.07
CA GLU A 281 0.15 7.55 -2.47
C GLU A 281 -1.16 8.37 -2.63
N GLU A 282 -1.97 8.47 -1.59
CA GLU A 282 -3.23 9.23 -1.59
C GLU A 282 -3.07 10.69 -1.16
N LEU A 283 -1.88 11.08 -0.66
CA LEU A 283 -1.67 12.43 -0.14
C LEU A 283 -1.70 13.49 -1.26
N PRO A 284 -2.26 14.68 -0.98
CA PRO A 284 -2.40 15.77 -1.95
C PRO A 284 -1.08 16.55 -2.13
N VAL A 285 0.01 15.86 -2.46
CA VAL A 285 1.34 16.43 -2.73
C VAL A 285 1.79 16.17 -4.17
N ALA A 286 2.93 16.72 -4.59
CA ALA A 286 3.47 16.44 -5.92
C ALA A 286 3.81 14.95 -6.09
N GLU A 287 3.67 14.40 -7.30
CA GLU A 287 3.87 12.96 -7.57
C GLU A 287 5.25 12.46 -7.13
N ALA A 288 6.32 13.21 -7.40
CA ALA A 288 7.67 12.85 -6.97
C ALA A 288 7.77 12.73 -5.43
N VAL A 289 7.13 13.65 -4.69
CA VAL A 289 7.08 13.62 -3.23
C VAL A 289 6.26 12.43 -2.75
N ARG A 290 5.10 12.15 -3.35
CA ARG A 290 4.29 10.96 -3.04
C ARG A 290 5.11 9.68 -3.20
N GLN A 291 5.83 9.54 -4.31
CA GLN A 291 6.64 8.35 -4.59
C GLN A 291 7.79 8.18 -3.60
N ASP A 292 8.47 9.25 -3.23
CA ASP A 292 9.53 9.23 -2.20
C ASP A 292 8.97 8.79 -0.84
N TRP A 293 7.78 9.27 -0.46
CA TRP A 293 7.13 8.93 0.80
C TRP A 293 6.64 7.47 0.78
N ALA A 294 5.98 7.04 -0.29
CA ALA A 294 5.54 5.67 -0.46
C ALA A 294 6.72 4.69 -0.47
N SER A 295 7.83 5.04 -1.12
CA SER A 295 9.08 4.25 -1.11
C SER A 295 9.65 4.11 0.31
N PHE A 296 9.73 5.20 1.07
CA PHE A 296 10.20 5.15 2.46
C PHE A 296 9.37 4.18 3.31
N TRP A 297 8.05 4.35 3.31
CA TRP A 297 7.15 3.51 4.11
C TRP A 297 7.19 2.05 3.69
N ARG A 298 7.27 1.78 2.38
CA ARG A 298 7.37 0.42 1.84
C ARG A 298 8.66 -0.27 2.27
N ARG A 299 9.80 0.43 2.19
CA ARG A 299 11.10 -0.08 2.65
C ARG A 299 11.10 -0.35 4.14
N LEU A 300 10.58 0.58 4.93
CA LEU A 300 10.46 0.41 6.38
C LEU A 300 9.57 -0.78 6.74
N ASN A 301 8.40 -0.90 6.11
CA ASN A 301 7.50 -2.05 6.28
C ASN A 301 8.16 -3.37 5.89
N TYR A 302 8.90 -3.38 4.79
CA TYR A 302 9.61 -4.58 4.36
C TYR A 302 10.69 -4.99 5.37
N VAL A 303 11.50 -4.05 5.87
CA VAL A 303 12.48 -4.32 6.93
C VAL A 303 11.79 -4.87 8.17
N ILE A 304 10.70 -4.24 8.60
CA ILE A 304 9.88 -4.70 9.74
C ILE A 304 9.43 -6.16 9.54
N ASP A 305 8.77 -6.47 8.42
CA ASP A 305 8.18 -7.78 8.16
C ASP A 305 9.24 -8.90 8.04
N HIS A 306 10.47 -8.56 7.64
CA HIS A 306 11.56 -9.52 7.44
C HIS A 306 12.58 -9.58 8.59
N THR A 307 12.42 -8.72 9.60
CA THR A 307 13.19 -8.78 10.85
C THR A 307 12.36 -9.21 12.06
N ALA A 308 11.04 -9.01 12.04
CA ALA A 308 10.15 -9.37 13.14
C ALA A 308 9.85 -10.89 13.20
N TYR A 309 9.54 -11.38 14.41
CA TYR A 309 8.98 -12.72 14.63
C TYR A 309 7.60 -12.85 13.93
N PRO A 310 7.12 -14.07 13.60
CA PRO A 310 6.02 -14.27 12.66
C PRO A 310 4.79 -13.40 12.97
N ALA A 311 4.30 -12.74 11.92
CA ALA A 311 3.28 -11.71 11.96
C ALA A 311 2.03 -12.11 12.76
N MET A 312 1.69 -11.33 13.78
CA MET A 312 0.35 -11.33 14.37
C MET A 312 -0.60 -10.53 13.46
N ASP A 313 -1.81 -11.06 13.28
CA ASP A 313 -2.92 -10.38 12.61
C ASP A 313 -3.23 -9.03 13.30
N PRO A 314 -3.43 -7.92 12.58
CA PRO A 314 -3.80 -6.63 13.16
C PRO A 314 -4.97 -6.68 14.17
N ALA A 315 -5.99 -7.51 13.94
CA ALA A 315 -7.09 -7.70 14.90
C ALA A 315 -6.65 -8.46 16.16
N GLN A 316 -5.67 -9.36 16.01
CA GLN A 316 -5.00 -10.01 17.13
C GLN A 316 -4.04 -9.05 17.83
N THR A 317 -3.44 -8.08 17.14
CA THR A 317 -2.52 -7.08 17.72
C THR A 317 -3.23 -6.18 18.72
N ASP A 318 -4.45 -5.72 18.43
CA ASP A 318 -5.24 -4.88 19.35
C ASP A 318 -5.60 -5.63 20.64
N LEU A 319 -6.05 -6.89 20.48
CA LEU A 319 -6.31 -7.82 21.58
C LEU A 319 -5.03 -8.24 22.32
N TRP A 320 -3.92 -8.40 21.60
CA TRP A 320 -2.64 -8.81 22.16
C TRP A 320 -2.06 -7.67 23.00
N ILE A 321 -1.90 -6.46 22.46
CA ILE A 321 -1.38 -5.29 23.19
C ILE A 321 -2.19 -5.09 24.48
N THR A 322 -3.52 -5.11 24.38
CA THR A 322 -4.40 -4.90 25.54
C THR A 322 -4.34 -6.05 26.56
N ARG A 323 -4.14 -7.31 26.12
CA ARG A 323 -3.95 -8.49 26.99
C ARG A 323 -2.56 -8.59 27.59
N GLN A 324 -1.55 -8.00 26.95
CA GLN A 324 -0.17 -7.95 27.45
C GLN A 324 0.03 -6.82 28.47
N LEU A 325 -0.92 -5.88 28.60
CA LEU A 325 -0.89 -4.92 29.69
C LEU A 325 -0.91 -5.68 31.02
N PRO A 326 0.08 -5.47 31.90
CA PRO A 326 0.11 -6.14 33.19
C PRO A 326 -1.18 -5.87 33.99
N ALA A 327 -1.58 -6.86 34.79
CA ALA A 327 -2.67 -6.68 35.73
C ALA A 327 -2.42 -5.44 36.61
N GLY A 328 -3.43 -4.57 36.74
CA GLY A 328 -3.33 -3.31 37.47
C GLY A 328 -2.84 -2.11 36.65
N SER A 329 -2.71 -2.22 35.32
CA SER A 329 -2.40 -1.08 34.46
C SER A 329 -3.52 -0.02 34.49
N ILE A 330 -3.16 1.26 34.59
CA ILE A 330 -4.08 2.39 34.76
C ILE A 330 -4.06 3.23 33.48
N ARG A 331 -5.20 3.35 32.79
CA ARG A 331 -5.35 4.23 31.61
C ARG A 331 -5.53 5.68 32.05
N ILE A 332 -4.68 6.56 31.55
CA ILE A 332 -4.54 7.97 31.96
C ILE A 332 -5.42 8.90 31.11
N ASN A 333 -5.53 8.69 29.78
CA ASN A 333 -6.28 9.57 28.88
C ASN A 333 -7.46 8.88 28.19
N THR A 334 -8.48 8.52 28.97
CA THR A 334 -9.61 7.68 28.52
C THR A 334 -10.46 8.22 27.35
N ARG A 335 -10.22 9.46 26.87
CA ARG A 335 -11.08 10.15 25.90
C ARG A 335 -10.41 10.70 24.64
N SER A 336 -9.09 10.57 24.45
CA SER A 336 -8.56 10.81 23.10
C SER A 336 -8.92 9.61 22.22
N PRO A 337 -9.72 9.78 21.14
CA PRO A 337 -10.03 8.69 20.23
C PRO A 337 -8.78 8.14 19.54
N ASN A 338 -7.71 8.95 19.49
CA ASN A 338 -6.50 8.67 18.73
C ASN A 338 -5.31 8.36 19.64
N SER A 339 -5.44 8.45 20.97
CA SER A 339 -4.32 8.16 21.86
C SER A 339 -4.71 7.58 23.21
N ASP A 340 -3.96 6.57 23.66
CA ASP A 340 -4.02 6.02 25.01
C ASP A 340 -2.65 6.17 25.71
N LEU A 341 -2.62 6.43 27.01
CA LEU A 341 -1.44 6.27 27.87
C LEU A 341 -1.83 5.39 29.05
N PHE A 342 -1.05 4.36 29.32
CA PHE A 342 -1.21 3.45 30.45
C PHE A 342 0.00 3.53 31.37
N LEU A 343 -0.21 3.60 32.67
CA LEU A 343 0.81 3.34 33.67
C LEU A 343 0.72 1.87 34.09
N CYS A 344 1.84 1.16 34.10
CA CYS A 344 1.91 -0.26 34.48
C CYS A 344 2.81 -0.40 35.73
N PRO A 345 2.29 -0.16 36.95
CA PRO A 345 3.11 -0.14 38.16
C PRO A 345 3.84 -1.46 38.43
N SER A 346 3.22 -2.59 38.06
CA SER A 346 3.75 -3.94 38.30
C SER A 346 5.02 -4.26 37.51
N ILE A 347 5.28 -3.55 36.41
CA ILE A 347 6.52 -3.70 35.62
C ILE A 347 7.34 -2.41 35.55
N TYR A 348 6.90 -1.36 36.26
CA TYR A 348 7.52 -0.04 36.25
C TYR A 348 7.76 0.48 34.82
N LYS A 349 6.70 0.48 33.99
CA LYS A 349 6.69 1.04 32.63
C LYS A 349 5.41 1.82 32.36
N GLY A 350 5.49 2.81 31.47
CA GLY A 350 4.32 3.35 30.78
C GLY A 350 4.11 2.68 29.43
N VAL A 351 2.87 2.65 28.93
CA VAL A 351 2.54 2.24 27.56
C VAL A 351 1.71 3.33 26.90
N ARG A 352 2.28 4.02 25.91
CA ARG A 352 1.53 4.94 25.03
C ARG A 352 0.97 4.17 23.86
N ILE A 353 -0.21 4.50 23.37
CA ILE A 353 -0.85 3.88 22.21
C ILE A 353 -1.40 5.00 21.32
N LEU A 354 -1.05 5.08 20.04
CA LEU A 354 -1.65 6.02 19.08
C LEU A 354 -2.53 5.23 18.09
N ARG A 355 -3.81 5.56 18.02
CA ARG A 355 -4.75 5.04 17.02
C ARG A 355 -4.76 6.02 15.84
N ALA A 356 -4.14 5.63 14.73
CA ALA A 356 -4.22 6.36 13.48
C ALA A 356 -5.33 5.77 12.60
N PHE A 357 -6.25 6.64 12.15
CA PHE A 357 -7.21 6.42 11.05
C PHE A 357 -8.52 5.68 11.37
N GLN A 358 -9.58 6.13 10.67
CA GLN A 358 -10.80 5.37 10.34
C GLN A 358 -10.90 5.32 8.82
N PRO A 359 -11.39 4.22 8.20
CA PRO A 359 -12.16 3.12 8.80
C PRO A 359 -11.33 1.95 9.37
N TYR A 360 -10.01 1.93 9.22
CA TYR A 360 -9.15 0.89 9.79
C TYR A 360 -8.23 1.47 10.87
N PRO A 361 -8.53 1.27 12.16
CA PRO A 361 -7.68 1.78 13.25
C PRO A 361 -6.32 1.08 13.19
N ARG A 362 -5.27 1.84 12.88
CA ARG A 362 -3.88 1.41 13.01
C ARG A 362 -3.37 1.83 14.36
N ILE A 363 -2.64 0.96 15.04
CA ILE A 363 -2.29 1.14 16.45
C ILE A 363 -0.79 1.14 16.59
N TYR A 364 -0.24 2.27 16.99
CA TYR A 364 1.12 2.39 17.48
C TYR A 364 1.08 2.17 18.99
N ALA A 365 2.03 1.43 19.57
CA ALA A 365 2.18 1.28 21.01
C ALA A 365 3.66 1.38 21.39
N GLU A 366 3.95 2.04 22.51
CA GLU A 366 5.29 2.39 22.94
C GLU A 366 5.43 2.18 24.44
N PHE A 367 6.43 1.38 24.83
CA PHE A 367 6.87 1.35 26.22
C PHE A 367 7.75 2.56 26.51
N MET A 368 7.51 3.20 27.65
CA MET A 368 8.29 4.32 28.15
C MET A 368 8.72 4.08 29.59
N ALA A 369 9.73 4.81 30.07
CA ALA A 369 10.13 4.76 31.47
C ALA A 369 8.95 5.17 32.36
N PHE A 370 8.78 4.52 33.51
CA PHE A 370 7.66 4.80 34.42
C PHE A 370 7.65 6.26 34.87
N ASP A 371 8.80 6.79 35.28
CA ASP A 371 8.91 8.17 35.77
C ASP A 371 8.56 9.19 34.66
N GLU A 372 8.94 8.91 33.41
CA GLU A 372 8.52 9.72 32.26
C GLU A 372 7.01 9.61 32.03
N ALA A 373 6.43 8.43 32.26
CA ALA A 373 5.00 8.18 32.09
C ALA A 373 4.19 8.87 33.18
N GLU A 374 4.65 8.84 34.43
CA GLU A 374 4.06 9.58 35.56
C GLU A 374 4.13 11.08 35.32
N ARG A 375 5.28 11.57 34.84
CA ARG A 375 5.42 12.98 34.45
C ARG A 375 4.48 13.35 33.31
N THR A 376 4.36 12.51 32.28
CA THR A 376 3.39 12.75 31.20
C THR A 376 1.96 12.75 31.76
N ALA A 377 1.65 11.83 32.66
CA ALA A 377 0.34 11.70 33.27
C ALA A 377 -0.04 12.90 34.16
N SER A 378 0.90 13.48 34.90
CA SER A 378 0.64 14.66 35.74
C SER A 378 0.18 15.86 34.91
N TRP A 379 0.63 15.96 33.66
CA TRP A 379 0.20 16.99 32.72
C TRP A 379 -1.09 16.64 31.98
N VAL A 380 -1.26 15.38 31.59
CA VAL A 380 -2.41 14.93 30.81
C VAL A 380 -3.69 14.83 31.66
N ASN A 381 -3.58 14.37 32.91
CA ASN A 381 -4.74 14.14 33.78
C ASN A 381 -5.62 15.39 34.00
N PRO A 382 -5.06 16.58 34.31
CA PRO A 382 -5.86 17.79 34.44
C PRO A 382 -6.61 18.16 33.14
N LEU A 383 -5.96 18.02 31.99
CA LEU A 383 -6.56 18.31 30.67
C LEU A 383 -7.72 17.35 30.35
N VAL A 384 -7.52 16.06 30.63
CA VAL A 384 -8.53 15.01 30.44
C VAL A 384 -9.73 15.20 31.38
N ALA A 385 -9.49 15.67 32.62
CA ALA A 385 -10.56 15.99 33.55
C ALA A 385 -11.47 17.11 33.01
N VAL A 386 -10.88 18.17 32.42
CA VAL A 386 -11.65 19.23 31.76
C VAL A 386 -12.44 18.71 30.56
N LEU A 387 -11.83 17.86 29.71
CA LEU A 387 -12.54 17.24 28.59
C LEU A 387 -13.67 16.30 29.02
N THR A 388 -13.54 15.68 30.19
CA THR A 388 -14.59 14.79 30.72
C THR A 388 -15.83 15.56 31.11
N GLU A 389 -15.65 16.78 31.60
CA GLU A 389 -16.73 17.70 31.99
C GLU A 389 -17.39 18.39 30.79
N ASP A 390 -16.62 18.71 29.76
CA ASP A 390 -17.10 19.49 28.62
C ASP A 390 -16.45 19.06 27.30
N ASP A 391 -17.15 18.19 26.57
CA ASP A 391 -16.65 17.61 25.32
C ASP A 391 -16.56 18.64 24.18
N THR A 392 -17.19 19.81 24.31
CA THR A 392 -17.10 20.86 23.29
C THR A 392 -15.68 21.43 23.17
N LEU A 393 -14.86 21.28 24.20
CA LEU A 393 -13.46 21.73 24.25
C LEU A 393 -12.49 20.75 23.59
N ARG A 394 -12.97 19.61 23.09
CA ARG A 394 -12.16 18.56 22.43
C ARG A 394 -11.21 19.12 21.37
N HIS A 395 -11.72 19.94 20.47
CA HIS A 395 -10.94 20.55 19.38
C HIS A 395 -9.84 21.53 19.84
N ILE A 396 -9.85 21.95 21.12
CA ILE A 396 -8.84 22.81 21.74
C ILE A 396 -7.80 21.96 22.48
N LEU A 397 -8.25 21.03 23.32
CA LEU A 397 -7.38 20.29 24.25
C LEU A 397 -6.77 19.02 23.65
N GLU A 398 -7.47 18.31 22.76
CA GLU A 398 -6.99 17.06 22.15
C GLU A 398 -5.65 17.25 21.42
N PRO A 399 -5.44 18.31 20.60
CA PRO A 399 -4.14 18.54 19.95
C PRO A 399 -2.98 18.80 20.92
N LEU A 400 -3.25 19.31 22.13
CA LEU A 400 -2.23 19.52 23.16
C LEU A 400 -1.96 18.21 23.92
N ILE A 401 -3.01 17.47 24.30
CA ILE A 401 -2.87 16.15 24.93
C ILE A 401 -2.07 15.21 24.04
N ASP A 402 -2.41 15.15 22.74
CA ASP A 402 -1.67 14.31 21.79
C ASP A 402 -0.21 14.74 21.66
N ALA A 403 0.07 16.06 21.70
CA ALA A 403 1.45 16.54 21.67
C ALA A 403 2.21 16.15 22.94
N ILE A 404 1.62 16.30 24.11
CA ILE A 404 2.22 15.89 25.39
C ILE A 404 2.49 14.38 25.41
N VAL A 405 1.56 13.57 24.87
CA VAL A 405 1.70 12.11 24.87
C VAL A 405 2.75 11.64 23.85
N PHE A 406 2.82 12.17 22.63
CA PHE A 406 3.69 11.59 21.57
C PHE A 406 4.88 12.44 21.16
N ASP A 407 4.87 13.73 21.45
CA ASP A 407 5.91 14.65 21.03
C ASP A 407 6.11 15.74 22.07
N VAL A 408 6.52 15.29 23.26
CA VAL A 408 6.77 16.16 24.43
C VAL A 408 7.67 17.35 24.06
N GLN A 409 8.66 17.12 23.18
CA GLN A 409 9.56 18.16 22.69
C GLN A 409 8.91 19.20 21.75
N ALA A 410 7.76 18.87 21.15
CA ALA A 410 6.96 19.84 20.38
C ALA A 410 5.92 20.59 21.23
N VAL A 411 5.92 20.36 22.54
CA VAL A 411 5.12 21.13 23.50
C VAL A 411 5.98 22.29 24.01
N THR A 412 5.83 23.44 23.37
CA THR A 412 6.52 24.67 23.80
C THR A 412 5.69 25.41 24.85
N PRO A 413 6.33 26.27 25.67
CA PRO A 413 5.63 27.15 26.59
C PRO A 413 4.48 27.95 25.93
N GLU A 414 4.73 28.46 24.73
CA GLU A 414 3.78 29.25 23.95
C GLU A 414 2.57 28.42 23.54
N ARG A 415 2.78 27.17 23.12
CA ARG A 415 1.69 26.28 22.70
C ARG A 415 0.74 25.95 23.84
N ILE A 416 1.27 25.75 25.04
CA ILE A 416 0.46 25.56 26.25
C ILE A 416 -0.33 26.85 26.54
N ARG A 417 0.34 28.00 26.56
CA ARG A 417 -0.28 29.31 26.82
C ARG A 417 -1.41 29.62 25.82
N ASP A 418 -1.17 29.44 24.53
CA ASP A 418 -2.15 29.66 23.47
C ASP A 418 -3.37 28.75 23.62
N THR A 419 -3.14 27.50 24.02
CA THR A 419 -4.23 26.55 24.29
C THR A 419 -5.06 27.00 25.48
N LEU A 420 -4.41 27.43 26.58
CA LEU A 420 -5.09 27.88 27.80
C LEU A 420 -5.89 29.17 27.61
N ILE A 421 -5.38 30.13 26.81
CA ILE A 421 -6.08 31.39 26.51
C ILE A 421 -7.40 31.14 25.77
N ARG A 422 -7.49 30.07 24.98
CA ARG A 422 -8.70 29.70 24.23
C ARG A 422 -9.78 29.04 25.11
N LEU A 423 -9.46 28.69 26.35
CA LEU A 423 -10.40 28.06 27.26
C LEU A 423 -11.26 29.10 27.99
N PRO A 424 -12.54 28.77 28.28
CA PRO A 424 -13.34 29.56 29.20
C PRO A 424 -12.63 29.75 30.55
N GLY A 425 -12.74 30.94 31.14
CA GLY A 425 -11.96 31.36 32.32
C GLY A 425 -12.01 30.37 33.49
N ARG A 426 -13.15 29.69 33.71
CA ARG A 426 -13.28 28.67 34.77
C ARG A 426 -12.38 27.46 34.59
N TYR A 427 -12.19 27.00 33.35
CA TYR A 427 -11.34 25.84 33.05
C TYR A 427 -9.87 26.25 33.02
N ARG A 428 -9.59 27.44 32.49
CA ARG A 428 -8.26 28.04 32.51
C ARG A 428 -7.71 28.17 33.93
N ALA A 429 -8.43 28.83 34.83
CA ALA A 429 -7.99 29.04 36.22
C ALA A 429 -7.76 27.73 36.97
N ARG A 430 -8.58 26.71 36.69
CA ARG A 430 -8.40 25.37 37.27
C ARG A 430 -7.15 24.66 36.74
N LEU A 431 -6.89 24.73 35.43
CA LEU A 431 -5.69 24.14 34.84
C LEU A 431 -4.43 24.85 35.33
N GLU A 432 -4.46 26.18 35.42
CA GLU A 432 -3.38 26.98 36.02
C GLU A 432 -3.10 26.53 37.46
N GLY A 433 -4.15 26.34 38.28
CA GLY A 433 -3.98 25.82 39.64
C GLY A 433 -3.50 24.36 39.71
N SER A 434 -3.79 23.54 38.68
CA SER A 434 -3.38 22.12 38.62
C SER A 434 -1.93 21.95 38.19
N PHE A 435 -1.42 22.85 37.34
CA PHE A 435 -0.02 22.85 36.91
C PHE A 435 0.89 23.59 37.90
N GLY A 436 0.34 24.46 38.75
CA GLY A 436 1.06 25.25 39.76
C GLY A 436 1.17 26.72 39.37
N GLU A 437 1.20 27.61 40.37
CA GLU A 437 1.45 29.05 40.15
C GLU A 437 2.82 29.23 39.48
N GLY A 438 2.84 29.80 38.27
CA GLY A 438 4.06 29.97 37.46
C GLY A 438 4.34 28.87 36.43
N ALA A 439 3.56 27.77 36.40
CA ALA A 439 3.71 26.71 35.39
C ALA A 439 3.30 27.14 33.97
N VAL A 440 2.74 28.35 33.82
CA VAL A 440 2.40 28.98 32.53
C VAL A 440 3.40 30.10 32.16
N GLU A 441 4.33 30.39 33.06
CA GLU A 441 5.48 31.27 32.86
C GLU A 441 6.69 30.45 32.39
N ALA A 442 7.66 31.11 31.75
CA ALA A 442 8.75 30.46 31.01
C ALA A 442 9.50 29.40 31.87
N ASP A 443 9.75 29.71 33.15
CA ASP A 443 10.56 28.90 34.05
C ASP A 443 9.88 27.58 34.47
N GLY A 444 8.54 27.56 34.56
CA GLY A 444 7.78 26.34 34.88
C GLY A 444 7.64 25.40 33.69
N LEU A 445 7.81 25.93 32.46
CA LEU A 445 7.73 25.18 31.21
C LEU A 445 9.11 24.68 30.73
N GLU A 446 10.21 25.30 31.18
CA GLU A 446 11.58 24.76 31.00
C GLU A 446 11.87 23.53 31.89
N ALA A 447 11.13 23.36 32.99
CA ALA A 447 11.25 22.19 33.86
C ALA A 447 10.58 20.92 33.30
N PHE A 448 9.81 21.06 32.21
CA PHE A 448 9.16 19.98 31.46
C PHE A 448 10.11 19.41 30.41
#